data_AF-A0A396ZV62-F1
#
_entry.id   AF-A0A396ZV62-F1
#
_cell.length_a   1.000
_cell.length_b   1.000
_cell.length_c   1.000
_cell.angle_alpha   90.00
_cell.angle_beta   90.00
_cell.angle_gamma   90.00
#
_symmetry.space_group_name_H-M   'P 1'
#
loop_
_entity.id
_entity.type
_entity.pdbx_description
1 polymer ?
#
loop_
_entity_poly.entity_id
_entity_poly.type
_entity_poly.pdbx_seq_one_letter_code
_entity_poly.pdbx_strand_id
1 'polypeptide(L)'
;AQTIGRLRYVYYGWEKHLESATCGTIPPLLKLTNNLGYVCDDESMADVVAVAAAFSHWTWHVTKGKLMVVDLQGQRTSKGLVLTDPAVHCVDLERFNSGTNLGVRGMDAFFHSHQCNSICNALQVSTP
;
A
#
# COMPACT_ATOMS: atom_id res chain seq x y z
N ALA A 1 1.86 38.32 9.29
CA ALA A 1 2.01 37.35 8.19
C ALA A 1 2.56 36.06 8.79
N GLN A 2 1.71 35.05 8.97
CA GLN A 2 2.09 33.75 9.52
C GLN A 2 2.68 32.89 8.41
N THR A 3 3.98 32.61 8.51
CA THR A 3 4.66 31.63 7.68
C THR A 3 4.13 30.26 8.10
N ILE A 4 3.32 29.63 7.25
CA ILE A 4 2.80 28.29 7.47
C ILE A 4 3.99 27.33 7.47
N GLY A 5 4.34 26.86 8.67
CA GLY A 5 5.37 25.86 8.88
C GLY A 5 5.05 24.62 8.06
N ARG A 6 6.01 24.22 7.22
CA ARG A 6 5.98 22.97 6.46
C ARG A 6 5.78 21.82 7.46
N LEU A 7 4.57 21.25 7.48
CA LEU A 7 4.26 20.09 8.31
C LEU A 7 5.23 18.97 7.92
N ARG A 8 6.20 18.70 8.80
CA ARG A 8 7.02 17.49 8.74
C ARG A 8 6.09 16.35 9.10
N TYR A 9 5.71 15.55 8.12
CA TYR A 9 5.04 14.27 8.34
C TYR A 9 5.97 13.42 9.21
N VAL A 10 5.63 13.27 10.48
CA VAL A 10 6.28 12.32 11.38
C VAL A 10 5.70 10.96 11.01
N TYR A 11 6.43 10.22 10.18
CA TYR A 11 6.15 8.83 9.92
C TYR A 11 6.41 8.06 11.22
N TYR A 12 5.39 7.37 11.75
CA TYR A 12 5.58 6.36 12.78
C TYR A 12 6.13 5.08 12.13
N GLY A 13 7.33 5.20 11.55
CA GLY A 13 8.09 4.07 11.04
C GLY A 13 8.72 3.36 12.22
N TRP A 14 8.17 2.21 12.60
CA TRP A 14 8.94 1.13 13.24
C TRP A 14 9.89 0.47 12.21
N GLU A 15 10.41 1.26 11.27
CA GLU A 15 11.48 0.90 10.34
C GLU A 15 12.76 0.82 11.16
N LYS A 16 12.86 -0.30 11.89
CA LYS A 16 14.13 -0.85 12.32
C LYS A 16 14.98 -0.92 11.07
N HIS A 17 16.01 -0.08 11.04
CA HIS A 17 17.35 -0.39 10.56
C HIS A 17 17.50 -1.85 10.10
N LEU A 18 17.05 -2.17 8.89
CA LEU A 18 17.71 -3.15 8.06
C LEU A 18 18.65 -2.31 7.22
N GLU A 19 19.69 -1.82 7.90
CA GLU A 19 20.93 -1.44 7.24
C GLU A 19 21.23 -2.55 6.24
N SER A 20 21.32 -2.14 4.97
CA SER A 20 22.00 -2.83 3.89
C SER A 20 22.49 -4.21 4.30
N ALA A 21 21.71 -5.26 4.03
CA ALA A 21 22.21 -6.61 4.08
C ALA A 21 23.23 -6.79 2.94
N THR A 22 24.42 -6.24 3.15
CA THR A 22 25.67 -6.48 2.42
C THR A 22 26.22 -7.88 2.70
N CYS A 23 25.37 -8.82 3.16
CA CYS A 23 25.72 -10.20 3.42
C CYS A 23 24.66 -11.16 2.84
N GLY A 24 24.55 -11.18 1.52
CA GLY A 24 24.24 -12.35 0.67
C GLY A 24 23.06 -13.30 0.97
N THR A 25 22.16 -13.05 1.92
CA THR A 25 21.22 -14.09 2.38
C THR A 25 19.77 -13.66 2.62
N ILE A 26 19.43 -12.37 2.69
CA ILE A 26 18.03 -11.92 2.88
C ILE A 26 17.67 -10.88 1.82
N PRO A 27 16.64 -11.12 0.99
CA PRO A 27 16.15 -10.15 0.03
C PRO A 27 15.73 -8.83 0.71
N PRO A 28 15.91 -7.67 0.05
CA PRO A 28 15.47 -6.39 0.59
C PRO A 28 13.94 -6.40 0.85
N LEU A 29 13.54 -5.74 1.94
CA LEU A 29 12.12 -5.51 2.22
C LEU A 29 11.59 -4.43 1.25
N LEU A 30 10.56 -4.77 0.51
CA LEU A 30 9.92 -3.93 -0.49
C LEU A 30 8.75 -3.16 0.14
N LYS A 31 8.66 -1.86 -0.15
CA LYS A 31 7.47 -1.03 0.13
C LYS A 31 6.75 -0.77 -1.20
N LEU A 32 5.63 -1.43 -1.44
CA LEU A 32 4.94 -1.37 -2.74
C LEU A 32 3.83 -0.32 -2.75
N THR A 33 3.08 -0.24 -1.65
CA THR A 33 2.09 0.82 -1.40
C THR A 33 2.20 1.31 0.04
N ASN A 34 1.60 2.46 0.36
CA ASN A 34 1.39 2.89 1.75
C ASN A 34 -0.10 3.04 2.07
N ASN A 35 -0.43 3.52 3.28
CA ASN A 35 -1.80 3.79 3.72
C ASN A 35 -2.31 5.23 3.41
N LEU A 36 -1.63 5.98 2.55
CA LEU A 36 -1.97 7.35 2.16
C LEU A 36 -1.51 7.66 0.72
N GLY A 37 -1.81 6.77 -0.23
CA GLY A 37 -1.70 7.05 -1.66
C GLY A 37 -0.31 6.89 -2.31
N TYR A 38 0.73 6.49 -1.59
CA TYR A 38 1.99 6.10 -2.24
C TYR A 38 1.81 4.77 -2.97
N VAL A 39 2.29 4.73 -4.21
CA VAL A 39 2.51 3.54 -5.02
C VAL A 39 3.95 3.63 -5.52
N CYS A 40 4.73 2.57 -5.36
CA CYS A 40 6.12 2.54 -5.78
C CYS A 40 6.26 2.72 -7.30
N ASP A 41 7.20 3.58 -7.71
CA ASP A 41 7.46 3.98 -9.10
C ASP A 41 8.75 3.39 -9.67
N ASP A 42 9.41 2.47 -8.96
CA ASP A 42 10.59 1.76 -9.45
C ASP A 42 10.20 0.77 -10.56
N GLU A 43 10.64 1.06 -11.78
CA GLU A 43 10.37 0.24 -12.96
C GLU A 43 10.88 -1.20 -12.84
N SER A 44 11.96 -1.44 -12.07
CA SER A 44 12.48 -2.80 -11.83
C SER A 44 11.53 -3.66 -10.98
N MET A 45 10.56 -3.02 -10.31
CA MET A 45 9.54 -3.63 -9.47
C MET A 45 8.13 -3.52 -10.08
N ALA A 46 7.99 -3.05 -11.31
CA ALA A 46 6.69 -2.77 -11.93
C ALA A 46 5.72 -3.96 -11.91
N ASP A 47 6.23 -5.19 -12.06
CA ASP A 47 5.41 -6.40 -12.02
C ASP A 47 4.80 -6.66 -10.64
N VAL A 48 5.59 -6.55 -9.57
CA VAL A 48 5.13 -6.74 -8.19
C VAL A 48 4.28 -5.57 -7.69
N VAL A 49 4.59 -4.34 -8.13
CA VAL A 49 3.75 -3.16 -7.86
C VAL A 49 2.39 -3.30 -8.51
N ALA A 50 2.33 -3.75 -9.77
CA ALA A 50 1.07 -3.95 -10.48
C ALA A 50 0.16 -4.96 -9.75
N VAL A 51 0.74 -6.07 -9.26
CA VAL A 51 0.02 -7.07 -8.45
C VAL A 51 -0.48 -6.46 -7.15
N ALA A 52 0.36 -5.74 -6.41
CA ALA A 52 0.01 -5.12 -5.14
C ALA A 52 -1.12 -4.09 -5.28
N ALA A 53 -0.99 -3.17 -6.24
CA ALA A 53 -2.01 -2.15 -6.51
C ALA A 53 -3.34 -2.78 -6.97
N ALA A 54 -3.29 -3.79 -7.84
CA ALA A 54 -4.49 -4.51 -8.27
C ALA A 54 -5.15 -5.26 -7.11
N PHE A 55 -4.38 -5.84 -6.18
CA PHE A 55 -4.90 -6.48 -4.99
C PHE A 55 -5.61 -5.47 -4.08
N SER A 56 -5.02 -4.31 -3.80
CA SER A 56 -5.67 -3.24 -3.03
C SER A 56 -7.02 -2.84 -3.65
N HIS A 57 -7.06 -2.58 -4.96
CA HIS A 57 -8.29 -2.27 -5.68
C HIS A 57 -9.32 -3.41 -5.61
N TRP A 58 -8.89 -4.66 -5.84
CA TRP A 58 -9.76 -5.82 -5.78
C TRP A 58 -10.39 -6.01 -4.39
N THR A 59 -9.64 -5.77 -3.29
CA THR A 59 -10.20 -5.87 -1.93
C THR A 59 -11.31 -4.85 -1.69
N TRP A 60 -11.17 -3.63 -2.21
CA TRP A 60 -12.23 -2.63 -2.21
C TRP A 60 -13.44 -3.09 -3.02
N HIS A 61 -13.21 -3.58 -4.23
CA HIS A 61 -14.27 -4.02 -5.13
C HIS A 61 -15.08 -5.20 -4.55
N VAL A 62 -14.40 -6.28 -4.13
CA VAL A 62 -15.05 -7.51 -3.65
C VAL A 62 -15.81 -7.28 -2.33
N THR A 63 -15.41 -6.27 -1.55
CA THR A 63 -16.08 -5.89 -0.30
C THR A 63 -17.17 -4.84 -0.52
N LYS A 64 -17.43 -4.45 -1.78
CA LYS A 64 -18.41 -3.42 -2.16
C LYS A 64 -18.11 -2.08 -1.50
N GLY A 65 -16.84 -1.70 -1.48
CA GLY A 65 -16.34 -0.45 -0.94
C GLY A 65 -16.29 -0.36 0.59
N LYS A 66 -16.43 -1.48 1.31
CA LYS A 66 -16.45 -1.49 2.79
C LYS A 66 -15.06 -1.50 3.41
N LEU A 67 -14.08 -2.13 2.76
CA LEU A 67 -12.69 -2.12 3.23
C LEU A 67 -11.71 -2.09 2.06
N MET A 68 -10.48 -1.67 2.31
CA MET A 68 -9.38 -1.73 1.34
C MET A 68 -8.10 -2.10 2.08
N VAL A 69 -7.39 -3.11 1.59
CA VAL A 69 -6.08 -3.50 2.13
C VAL A 69 -5.02 -2.67 1.42
N VAL A 70 -4.16 -2.01 2.19
CA VAL A 70 -3.10 -1.10 1.73
C VAL A 70 -1.84 -1.31 2.58
N ASP A 71 -0.84 -0.45 2.43
CA ASP A 71 0.47 -0.58 3.09
C ASP A 71 1.15 -1.92 2.77
N LEU A 72 1.06 -2.34 1.50
CA LEU A 72 1.58 -3.62 1.05
C LEU A 72 3.10 -3.56 0.98
N GLN A 73 3.72 -4.32 1.87
CA GLN A 73 5.17 -4.41 2.02
C GLN A 73 5.58 -5.86 2.28
N GLY A 74 6.80 -6.24 1.93
CA GLY A 74 7.23 -7.63 2.05
C GLY A 74 8.42 -8.00 1.18
N GLN A 75 8.49 -9.26 0.75
CA GLN A 75 9.60 -9.77 -0.03
C GLN A 75 9.12 -10.46 -1.30
N ARG A 76 9.85 -10.23 -2.39
CA ARG A 76 9.72 -11.00 -3.62
C ARG A 76 10.43 -12.34 -3.47
N THR A 77 9.74 -13.41 -3.79
CA THR A 77 10.26 -14.79 -3.79
C THR A 77 10.12 -15.42 -5.18
N SER A 78 10.71 -16.60 -5.39
CA SER A 78 10.52 -17.37 -6.62
C SER A 78 9.08 -17.84 -6.84
N LYS A 79 8.22 -17.80 -5.81
CA LYS A 79 6.81 -18.22 -5.87
C LYS A 79 5.82 -17.04 -5.91
N GLY A 80 6.30 -15.80 -5.83
CA GLY A 80 5.46 -14.61 -5.74
C GLY A 80 5.83 -13.72 -4.56
N LEU A 81 4.87 -12.91 -4.10
CA LEU A 81 5.04 -11.97 -3.01
C LEU A 81 4.65 -12.59 -1.66
N VAL A 82 5.53 -12.45 -0.67
CA VAL A 82 5.20 -12.69 0.74
C VAL A 82 5.08 -11.32 1.40
N LEU A 83 3.86 -10.98 1.84
CA LEU A 83 3.54 -9.66 2.40
C LEU A 83 3.44 -9.72 3.93
N THR A 84 3.77 -8.61 4.59
CA THR A 84 3.71 -8.44 6.05
C THR A 84 3.12 -7.08 6.40
N ASP A 85 2.61 -6.95 7.62
CA ASP A 85 2.16 -5.70 8.24
C ASP A 85 1.26 -4.81 7.35
N PRO A 86 0.17 -5.35 6.75
CA PRO A 86 -0.73 -4.53 5.97
C PRO A 86 -1.54 -3.58 6.85
N ALA A 87 -1.96 -2.46 6.29
CA ALA A 87 -3.00 -1.61 6.86
C ALA A 87 -4.35 -1.90 6.18
N VAL A 88 -5.43 -1.65 6.91
CA VAL A 88 -6.79 -1.83 6.40
C VAL A 88 -7.57 -0.54 6.60
N HIS A 89 -7.95 0.09 5.50
CA HIS A 89 -8.98 1.12 5.52
C HIS A 89 -10.34 0.47 5.61
N CYS A 90 -11.22 0.95 6.49
CA CYS A 90 -12.58 0.46 6.62
C CYS A 90 -13.54 1.62 6.87
N VAL A 91 -14.74 1.53 6.30
CA VAL A 91 -15.82 2.53 6.54
C VAL A 91 -16.20 2.62 8.02
N ASP A 92 -15.97 1.55 8.77
CA ASP A 92 -16.05 1.52 10.22
C ASP A 92 -14.66 1.82 10.81
N LEU A 93 -14.50 3.01 11.38
CA LEU A 93 -13.23 3.49 11.93
C LEU A 93 -12.84 2.81 13.24
N GLU A 94 -13.79 2.17 13.93
CA GLU A 94 -13.50 1.44 15.17
C GLU A 94 -12.85 0.08 14.87
N ARG A 95 -13.00 -0.43 13.64
CA ARG A 95 -12.31 -1.63 13.17
C ARG A 95 -10.89 -1.33 12.72
N PHE A 96 -9.98 -2.27 12.96
CA PHE A 96 -8.56 -2.11 12.62
C PHE A 96 -7.95 -0.84 13.23
N ASN A 97 -8.40 -0.48 14.43
CA ASN A 97 -8.07 0.76 15.11
C ASN A 97 -6.63 0.75 15.67
N SER A 98 -5.67 0.91 14.76
CA SER A 98 -4.22 1.02 15.03
C SER A 98 -3.64 2.36 14.55
N GLY A 99 -4.50 3.36 14.32
CA GLY A 99 -4.09 4.65 13.71
C GLY A 99 -3.75 4.58 12.22
N THR A 100 -3.75 3.39 11.62
CA THR A 100 -3.49 3.18 10.18
C THR A 100 -4.77 3.08 9.34
N ASN A 101 -5.93 2.84 9.97
CA ASN A 101 -7.24 2.95 9.34
C ASN A 101 -7.64 4.42 9.18
N LEU A 102 -7.49 4.95 7.96
CA LEU A 102 -7.90 6.32 7.59
C LEU A 102 -9.30 6.36 6.95
N GLY A 103 -10.04 5.24 6.98
CA GLY A 103 -11.37 5.09 6.39
C GLY A 103 -11.43 5.48 4.92
N VAL A 104 -12.54 6.08 4.52
CA VAL A 104 -12.81 6.51 3.13
C VAL A 104 -11.73 7.45 2.61
N ARG A 105 -11.21 8.37 3.46
CA ARG A 105 -10.12 9.28 3.07
C ARG A 105 -8.87 8.52 2.59
N GLY A 106 -8.52 7.44 3.27
CA GLY A 106 -7.39 6.59 2.85
C GLY A 106 -7.65 5.86 1.55
N MET A 107 -8.89 5.37 1.36
CA MET A 107 -9.32 4.74 0.10
C MET A 107 -9.25 5.73 -1.08
N ASP A 108 -9.74 6.96 -0.88
CA ASP A 108 -9.69 8.01 -1.89
C ASP A 108 -8.25 8.38 -2.24
N ALA A 109 -7.38 8.48 -1.23
CA ALA A 109 -5.95 8.76 -1.44
C ALA A 109 -5.27 7.67 -2.27
N PHE A 110 -5.61 6.39 -2.04
CA PHE A 110 -5.14 5.29 -2.88
C PHE A 110 -5.66 5.42 -4.31
N PHE A 111 -6.97 5.65 -4.51
CA PHE A 111 -7.53 5.76 -5.85
C PHE A 111 -7.08 7.00 -6.63
N HIS A 112 -6.64 8.05 -5.94
CA HIS A 112 -6.05 9.21 -6.60
C HIS A 112 -4.73 8.91 -7.32
N SER A 113 -3.92 8.00 -6.78
CA SER A 113 -2.64 7.60 -7.37
C SER A 113 -2.71 6.29 -8.16
N HIS A 114 -3.72 5.46 -7.89
CA HIS A 114 -3.89 4.17 -8.57
C HIS A 114 -4.30 4.34 -10.04
N GLN A 115 -3.59 3.64 -10.91
CA GLN A 115 -3.98 3.47 -12.30
C GLN A 115 -4.28 1.99 -12.54
N CYS A 116 -5.48 1.69 -13.05
CA CYS A 116 -5.85 0.32 -13.36
C CYS A 116 -4.87 -0.28 -14.38
N ASN A 117 -4.37 -1.47 -14.05
CA ASN A 117 -3.43 -2.21 -14.89
C ASN A 117 -4.09 -3.45 -15.50
N SER A 118 -3.32 -4.25 -16.24
CA SER A 118 -3.82 -5.46 -16.91
C SER A 118 -4.45 -6.47 -15.94
N ILE A 119 -4.00 -6.53 -14.68
CA ILE A 119 -4.54 -7.42 -13.65
C ILE A 119 -5.91 -6.92 -13.18
N CYS A 120 -6.07 -5.62 -12.95
CA CYS A 120 -7.38 -5.03 -12.66
C CYS A 120 -8.40 -5.38 -13.75
N ASN A 121 -8.01 -5.21 -15.01
CA ASN A 121 -8.85 -5.50 -16.17
C ASN A 121 -9.19 -7.01 -16.26
N ALA A 122 -8.21 -7.88 -16.02
CA ALA A 122 -8.42 -9.33 -16.03
C ALA A 122 -9.35 -9.78 -14.88
N LEU A 123 -9.28 -9.14 -13.73
CA LEU A 123 -10.17 -9.37 -12.59
C LEU A 123 -11.55 -8.71 -12.75
N GLN A 124 -11.75 -7.90 -13.80
CA GLN A 124 -12.99 -7.17 -14.07
C GLN A 124 -13.46 -6.31 -12.89
N VAL A 125 -12.51 -5.76 -12.13
CA VAL A 125 -12.85 -4.89 -10.99
C VAL A 125 -13.35 -3.55 -11.53
N SER A 126 -14.47 -3.08 -10.98
CA SER A 126 -15.06 -1.80 -11.37
C SER A 126 -14.11 -0.66 -11.09
N THR A 127 -14.05 0.33 -11.99
CA THR A 127 -13.43 1.61 -11.68
C THR A 127 -14.14 2.24 -10.48
N PRO A 128 -13.41 2.91 -9.57
CA PRO A 128 -13.99 3.66 -8.46
C PRO A 128 -15.00 4.71 -8.90
#